data_AF-A0A6B3FG93-F1
#
_entry.id   AF-A0A6B3FG93-F1
#
_cell.length_a   1.000
_cell.length_b   1.000
_cell.length_c   1.000
_cell.angle_alpha   90.00
_cell.angle_beta   90.00
_cell.angle_gamma   90.00
#
_symmetry.space_group_name_H-M   'P 1'
#
loop_
_entity.id
_entity.type
_entity.pdbx_description
1 polymer ?
#
loop_
_entity_poly.entity_id
_entity_poly.type
_entity_poly.pdbx_seq_one_letter_code
_entity_poly.pdbx_strand_id
1 'polypeptide(L)'
;IGDVDGRYVGADKRTHTADGYTPYSNFSLWDTFRTQNQLLEMLVPEVAHDIDMSILAVAREGGALPRWYLEDQEGNIMTGDP
;
A
#
# COMPACT_ATOMS: atom_id res chain seq x y z
N ILE A 1 -2.01 4.69 7.59
CA ILE A 1 -3.32 4.16 8.02
C ILE A 1 -3.24 3.32 9.29
N GLY A 2 -2.03 2.91 9.72
CA GLY A 2 -1.87 2.22 10.99
C GLY A 2 -1.99 3.14 12.21
N ASP A 3 -2.57 2.60 13.28
CA ASP A 3 -2.56 3.19 14.62
C ASP A 3 -1.16 3.12 15.23
N VAL A 4 -0.94 3.85 16.33
CA VAL A 4 0.36 3.91 17.04
C VAL A 4 0.83 2.56 17.58
N ASP A 5 -0.07 1.59 17.70
CA ASP A 5 0.22 0.22 18.10
C ASP A 5 0.45 -0.73 16.91
N GLY A 6 0.52 -0.19 15.69
CA GLY A 6 0.75 -0.93 14.45
C GLY A 6 -0.48 -1.62 13.87
N ARG A 7 -1.66 -1.49 14.49
CA ARG A 7 -2.89 -2.09 13.96
C ARG A 7 -3.48 -1.27 12.81
N TYR A 8 -4.05 -1.95 11.83
CA TYR A 8 -4.74 -1.33 10.70
C TYR A 8 -5.88 -2.23 10.21
N VAL A 9 -6.83 -1.67 9.45
CA VAL A 9 -7.86 -2.45 8.74
C VAL A 9 -7.33 -2.84 7.37
N GLY A 10 -7.30 -4.14 7.10
CA GLY A 10 -6.78 -4.71 5.86
C GLY A 10 -7.80 -4.77 4.73
N ALA A 11 -7.33 -5.22 3.56
CA ALA A 11 -8.17 -5.33 2.37
C ALA A 11 -9.36 -6.30 2.54
N ASP A 12 -9.21 -7.29 3.45
CA ASP A 12 -10.25 -8.25 3.82
C ASP A 12 -11.25 -7.75 4.88
N LYS A 13 -11.19 -6.45 5.22
CA LYS A 13 -12.00 -5.80 6.28
C LYS A 13 -11.73 -6.29 7.69
N ARG A 14 -10.62 -6.98 7.94
CA ARG A 14 -10.21 -7.41 9.28
C ARG A 14 -9.10 -6.53 9.82
N THR A 15 -8.99 -6.49 11.15
CA THR A 15 -7.86 -5.82 11.80
C THR A 15 -6.62 -6.72 11.71
N HIS A 16 -5.54 -6.17 11.18
CA HIS A 16 -4.20 -6.77 11.14
C HIS A 16 -3.24 -5.93 11.98
N THR A 17 -2.05 -6.47 12.22
CA THR A 17 -0.95 -5.76 12.90
C THR A 17 0.27 -5.85 12.02
N ALA A 18 0.85 -4.70 11.66
CA ALA A 18 2.06 -4.68 10.85
C ALA A 18 3.28 -5.14 11.65
N ASP A 19 4.14 -5.91 11.00
CA ASP A 19 5.38 -6.43 11.56
C ASP A 19 6.56 -5.92 10.75
N GLY A 20 7.34 -5.02 11.34
CA GLY A 20 8.53 -4.45 10.70
C GLY A 20 8.27 -3.41 9.60
N TYR A 21 7.06 -2.83 9.51
CA TYR A 21 6.76 -1.71 8.61
C TYR A 21 5.61 -0.83 9.13
N THR A 22 5.49 0.39 8.63
CA THR A 22 4.34 1.29 8.87
C THR A 22 3.27 1.10 7.78
N PRO A 23 1.99 0.83 8.11
CA PRO A 23 0.94 0.70 7.10
C PRO A 23 0.60 2.01 6.37
N TYR A 24 0.75 2.02 5.06
CA TYR A 24 0.32 3.08 4.14
C TYR A 24 -0.89 2.66 3.29
N SER A 25 -1.55 3.66 2.71
CA SER A 25 -2.63 3.52 1.72
C SER A 25 -2.62 4.74 0.80
N ASN A 26 -3.67 4.93 -0.02
CA ASN A 26 -3.78 5.96 -1.06
C ASN A 26 -2.81 5.73 -2.21
N PHE A 27 -2.85 4.51 -2.75
CA PHE A 27 -1.96 4.09 -3.83
C PHE A 27 -2.58 4.40 -5.18
N SER A 28 -2.19 5.53 -5.77
CA SER A 28 -2.55 5.90 -7.14
C SER A 28 -1.63 5.24 -8.16
N LEU A 29 -1.49 3.90 -8.11
CA LEU A 29 -0.35 3.21 -8.71
C LEU A 29 -0.27 3.40 -10.21
N TRP A 30 -1.41 3.51 -10.91
CA TRP A 30 -1.40 3.81 -12.34
C TRP A 30 -0.63 5.09 -12.66
N ASP A 31 -0.62 6.11 -11.80
CA ASP A 31 0.15 7.34 -11.98
C ASP A 31 1.53 7.25 -11.34
N THR A 32 1.58 6.84 -10.07
CA THR A 32 2.75 7.04 -9.21
C THR A 32 3.91 6.09 -9.52
N PHE A 33 3.64 4.94 -10.16
CA PHE A 33 4.69 4.02 -10.59
C PHE A 33 5.67 4.63 -11.61
N ARG A 34 5.28 5.71 -12.29
CA ARG A 34 6.11 6.33 -13.35
C ARG A 34 7.24 7.18 -12.82
N THR A 35 7.06 7.82 -11.67
CA THR A 35 8.01 8.81 -11.15
C THR A 35 8.03 8.89 -9.63
N GLN A 36 6.88 8.99 -8.97
CA GLN A 36 6.82 9.24 -7.53
C GLN A 36 7.43 8.09 -6.73
N ASN A 37 7.14 6.84 -7.07
CA ASN A 37 7.68 5.70 -6.35
C ASN A 37 9.22 5.69 -6.45
N GLN A 38 9.79 5.86 -7.65
CA GLN A 38 11.24 5.94 -7.84
C GLN A 38 11.87 7.14 -7.12
N LEU A 39 11.15 8.26 -7.04
CA LEU A 39 11.61 9.43 -6.28
C LEU A 39 11.67 9.14 -4.78
N LEU A 40 10.66 8.44 -4.23
CA LEU A 40 10.66 8.02 -2.83
C LEU A 40 11.81 7.07 -2.52
N GLU A 41 12.11 6.11 -3.41
CA GLU A 41 13.28 5.22 -3.27
C GLU A 41 14.60 5.98 -3.15
N MET A 42 14.75 7.09 -3.89
CA MET A 42 15.98 7.88 -3.86
C MET A 42 16.09 8.79 -2.63
N LEU A 43 14.96 9.31 -2.14
CA LEU A 43 14.95 10.36 -1.11
C LEU A 43 14.68 9.83 0.31
N VAL A 44 13.81 8.83 0.42
CA VAL A 44 13.26 8.31 1.67
C VAL A 44 13.05 6.78 1.57
N PRO A 45 14.13 6.01 1.35
CA PRO A 45 14.04 4.57 1.07
C PRO A 45 13.33 3.77 2.17
N GLU A 46 13.38 4.22 3.43
CA GLU A 46 12.64 3.57 4.53
C GLU A 46 11.12 3.71 4.36
N VAL A 47 10.65 4.86 3.88
CA VAL A 47 9.22 5.08 3.58
C VAL A 47 8.81 4.29 2.33
N ALA A 48 9.70 4.21 1.34
CA ALA A 48 9.45 3.43 0.13
C ALA A 48 9.30 1.94 0.47
N HIS A 49 10.20 1.40 1.30
CA HIS A 49 10.08 0.05 1.86
C HIS A 49 8.74 -0.18 2.59
N ASP A 50 8.31 0.76 3.42
CA ASP A 50 7.03 0.63 4.14
C ASP A 50 5.81 0.65 3.20
N ILE A 51 5.88 1.43 2.11
CA ILE A 51 4.88 1.42 1.04
C ILE A 51 4.86 0.08 0.32
N ASP A 52 6.02 -0.46 -0.06
CA ASP A 52 6.12 -1.76 -0.72
C ASP A 52 5.57 -2.88 0.15
N MET A 53 5.90 -2.89 1.44
CA MET A 53 5.35 -3.84 2.40
C MET A 53 3.83 -3.69 2.55
N SER A 54 3.31 -2.47 2.49
CA SER A 54 1.87 -2.20 2.51
C SER A 54 1.17 -2.72 1.24
N ILE A 55 1.76 -2.54 0.06
CA ILE A 55 1.25 -3.08 -1.21
C ILE A 55 1.19 -4.62 -1.16
N LEU A 56 2.24 -5.25 -0.62
CA LEU A 56 2.27 -6.70 -0.44
C LEU A 56 1.24 -7.18 0.59
N ALA A 57 0.98 -6.41 1.65
CA ALA A 57 -0.06 -6.71 2.62
C ALA A 57 -1.45 -6.72 1.96
N VAL A 58 -1.76 -5.71 1.14
CA VAL A 58 -3.01 -5.67 0.36
C VAL A 58 -3.16 -6.93 -0.51
N ALA A 59 -2.10 -7.39 -1.16
CA ALA A 59 -2.15 -8.61 -1.96
C ALA A 59 -2.38 -9.88 -1.14
N ARG A 60 -1.76 -9.99 0.03
CA ARG A 60 -1.92 -11.15 0.93
C ARG A 60 -3.34 -11.23 1.50
N GLU A 61 -3.92 -10.08 1.84
CA GLU A 61 -5.23 -9.98 2.49
C GLU A 61 -6.37 -9.98 1.48
N GLY A 62 -6.21 -9.23 0.38
CA GLY A 62 -7.23 -9.02 -0.66
C GLY A 62 -7.12 -9.96 -1.86
N GLY A 63 -6.03 -10.72 -1.97
CA GLY A 63 -5.83 -11.75 -3.00
C GLY A 63 -5.22 -11.27 -4.32
N ALA A 64 -4.98 -9.97 -4.49
CA ALA A 64 -4.34 -9.39 -5.67
C ALA A 64 -3.61 -8.09 -5.32
N LEU A 65 -2.58 -7.75 -6.11
CA LEU A 65 -1.91 -6.46 -5.98
C LEU A 65 -2.92 -5.31 -6.25
N PRO A 66 -2.83 -4.21 -5.50
CA PRO A 66 -3.70 -3.06 -5.72
C PRO A 66 -3.40 -2.38 -7.06
N ARG A 67 -4.39 -1.69 -7.61
CA ARG A 67 -4.22 -0.75 -8.73
C ARG A 67 -4.54 0.67 -8.32
N TRP A 68 -5.68 0.83 -7.67
CA TRP A 68 -6.10 2.12 -7.12
C TRP A 68 -6.71 1.90 -5.74
N TYR A 69 -5.86 1.96 -4.72
CA TYR A 69 -6.22 1.57 -3.37
C TYR A 69 -6.41 2.78 -2.47
N LEU A 70 -7.62 2.93 -1.94
CA LEU A 70 -8.01 4.05 -1.07
C LEU A 70 -8.47 3.49 0.27
N GLU A 71 -7.82 3.93 1.34
CA GLU A 71 -7.99 3.40 2.70
C GLU A 71 -7.80 1.88 2.76
N ASP A 72 -8.89 1.13 2.80
CA ASP A 72 -8.90 -0.33 2.85
C ASP A 72 -9.54 -0.97 1.60
N GLN A 73 -9.91 -0.18 0.59
CA GLN A 73 -10.69 -0.61 -0.58
C GLN A 73 -9.91 -0.55 -1.89
N GLU A 74 -10.09 -1.56 -2.73
CA GLU A 74 -9.67 -1.51 -4.14
C GLU A 74 -10.76 -0.84 -5.00
N GLY A 75 -10.40 0.26 -5.67
CA GLY A 75 -11.30 1.02 -6.53
C GLY A 75 -11.40 0.51 -7.97
N ASN A 76 -10.45 -0.31 -8.43
CA ASN A 76 -10.33 -0.81 -9.81
C ASN A 76 -10.25 0.29 -10.88
N ILE A 77 -9.72 1.46 -10.52
CA ILE A 77 -9.65 2.62 -11.42
C ILE A 77 -8.36 2.59 -12.25
N MET A 78 -8.47 3.03 -13.51
CA MET A 78 -7.45 2.88 -14.56
C MET A 78 -7.16 1.42 -14.95
N THR A 79 -6.11 1.19 -15.73
CA THR A 79 -5.79 -0.11 -16.38
C THR A 79 -4.45 -0.67 -15.96
N GLY A 80 -4.25 -1.98 -16.17
CA GLY A 80 -2.98 -2.67 -15.91
C GLY A 80 -2.78 -3.04 -14.43
N ASP A 81 -1.66 -3.68 -14.13
CA ASP A 81 -1.25 -4.02 -12.77
C ASP A 81 0.11 -3.34 -12.50
N PRO A 82 0.08 -1.99 -12.34
CA PRO A 82 1.26 -1.13 -12.33
C PRO A 82 2.12 -1.26 -11.07
#